data_AF-A0AAE1Z1X4-F1
#
_entry.id   AF-A0AAE1Z1X4-F1
#
_cell.length_a   1.000
_cell.length_b   1.000
_cell.length_c   1.000
_cell.angle_alpha   90.00
_cell.angle_beta   90.00
_cell.angle_gamma   90.00
#
_symmetry.space_group_name_H-M   'P 1'
#
loop_
_entity.id
_entity.type
_entity.pdbx_description
1 polymer ?
#
loop_
_entity_poly.entity_id
_entity_poly.type
_entity_poly.pdbx_seq_one_letter_code
_entity_poly.pdbx_strand_id
1 'polypeptide(L)'
;MRNCSYLVSIETTCTKGAETSDHVSLRFGDAKSNQVLVHNLNSKHARRVDPLEPQLLDDVPRKPFQACMVDQFRVQGQCVDSPICYLYLRLSGADDWRPGSAMVRVLDPFKSHLSSNSFYFRRYLPRRVWHGSEFCDPEITPFGLRYRRRKTSANR
;
A
#
# COMPACT_ATOMS: atom_id res chain seq x y z
N MET A 1 -4.34 23.23 0.34
CA MET A 1 -4.56 21.81 0.68
C MET A 1 -3.38 21.32 1.50
N ARG A 2 -3.63 20.64 2.63
CA ARG A 2 -2.56 20.16 3.52
C ARG A 2 -2.25 18.70 3.15
N ASN A 3 -0.99 18.41 2.84
CA ASN A 3 -0.55 17.04 2.58
C ASN A 3 -0.24 16.35 3.91
N CYS A 4 -0.65 15.10 4.03
CA CYS A 4 -0.28 14.22 5.13
C CYS A 4 0.86 13.30 4.70
N SER A 5 1.72 12.95 5.66
CA SER A 5 2.79 11.98 5.45
C SER A 5 2.36 10.61 5.99
N TYR A 6 2.71 9.57 5.25
CA TYR A 6 2.39 8.20 5.55
C TYR A 6 3.64 7.34 5.45
N LEU A 7 3.70 6.28 6.24
CA LEU A 7 4.71 5.23 6.14
C LEU A 7 4.02 3.95 5.68
N VAL A 8 4.39 3.48 4.49
CA VAL A 8 3.87 2.26 3.90
C VAL A 8 4.90 1.17 4.12
N SER A 9 4.52 0.10 4.82
CA SER A 9 5.35 -1.09 4.96
C SER A 9 4.81 -2.17 4.03
N ILE A 10 5.68 -2.78 3.21
CA ILE A 10 5.33 -3.90 2.35
C ILE A 10 6.28 -5.04 2.62
N GLU A 11 5.73 -6.19 2.96
CA GLU A 11 6.45 -7.44 3.11
C GLU A 11 6.39 -8.21 1.80
N THR A 12 7.53 -8.67 1.30
CA THR A 12 7.62 -9.60 0.18
C THR A 12 7.86 -11.01 0.72
N THR A 13 7.09 -11.99 0.22
CA THR A 13 7.16 -13.35 0.74
C THR A 13 8.54 -13.99 0.53
N CYS A 14 8.84 -15.02 1.33
CA CYS A 14 10.05 -15.83 1.21
C CYS A 14 10.03 -16.85 0.06
N THR A 15 8.98 -16.86 -0.76
CA THR A 15 8.91 -17.79 -1.89
C THR A 15 9.99 -17.44 -2.91
N LYS A 16 10.70 -18.44 -3.44
CA LYS A 16 11.69 -18.24 -4.50
C LYS A 16 11.03 -17.56 -5.71
N GLY A 17 11.61 -16.46 -6.20
CA GLY A 17 11.03 -15.69 -7.30
C GLY A 17 9.83 -14.83 -6.88
N ALA A 18 9.67 -14.53 -5.58
CA ALA A 18 8.66 -13.60 -5.10
C ALA A 18 9.05 -12.13 -5.26
N GLU A 19 10.34 -11.87 -5.48
CA GLU A 19 10.94 -10.55 -5.63
C GLU A 19 10.61 -9.88 -6.97
N THR A 20 10.71 -8.54 -7.03
CA THR A 20 10.57 -7.82 -8.30
C THR A 20 11.49 -6.61 -8.39
N SER A 21 11.81 -6.24 -9.62
CA SER A 21 12.52 -4.98 -9.95
C SER A 21 11.59 -3.96 -10.60
N ASP A 22 10.39 -4.39 -10.97
CA ASP A 22 9.46 -3.58 -11.74
C ASP A 22 8.84 -2.45 -10.94
N HIS A 23 8.29 -1.47 -11.67
CA HIS A 23 7.55 -0.39 -11.08
C HIS A 23 6.25 -0.88 -10.43
N VAL A 24 6.17 -0.61 -9.12
CA VAL A 24 4.96 -0.85 -8.32
C VAL A 24 4.26 0.48 -8.08
N SER A 25 2.99 0.55 -8.48
CA SER A 25 2.08 1.62 -8.08
C SER A 25 1.27 1.19 -6.86
N LEU A 26 0.97 2.15 -5.99
CA LEU A 26 0.20 1.98 -4.77
C LEU A 26 -0.99 2.93 -4.78
N ARG A 27 -2.16 2.44 -4.39
CA ARG A 27 -3.35 3.26 -4.14
C ARG A 27 -3.98 2.83 -2.82
N PHE A 28 -4.19 3.76 -1.90
CA PHE A 28 -4.91 3.49 -0.65
C PHE A 28 -5.81 4.65 -0.27
N GLY A 29 -6.72 4.42 0.67
CA GLY A 29 -7.60 5.47 1.16
C GLY A 29 -8.61 5.00 2.18
N ASP A 30 -9.58 5.87 2.44
CA ASP A 30 -10.55 5.72 3.53
C ASP A 30 -12.00 5.63 3.03
N ALA A 31 -12.94 5.39 3.95
CA ALA A 31 -14.36 5.24 3.64
C ALA A 31 -14.99 6.55 3.11
N LYS A 32 -14.35 7.69 3.39
CA LYS A 32 -14.77 9.03 2.96
C LYS A 32 -14.28 9.39 1.55
N SER A 33 -13.71 8.44 0.82
CA SER A 33 -13.20 8.63 -0.55
C SER A 33 -11.96 9.55 -0.62
N ASN A 34 -11.26 9.76 0.50
CA ASN A 34 -9.91 10.32 0.45
C ASN A 34 -8.99 9.24 -0.11
N GLN A 35 -8.18 9.58 -1.12
CA GLN A 35 -7.29 8.62 -1.77
C GLN A 35 -5.89 9.18 -1.97
N VAL A 36 -4.91 8.31 -1.83
CA VAL A 36 -3.51 8.58 -2.15
C VAL A 36 -3.07 7.60 -3.23
N LEU A 37 -2.56 8.15 -4.33
CA LEU A 37 -2.03 7.40 -5.47
C LEU A 37 -0.54 7.69 -5.62
N VAL A 38 0.26 6.63 -5.63
CA VAL A 38 1.71 6.69 -5.84
C VAL A 38 2.03 5.84 -7.07
N HIS A 39 2.48 6.48 -8.15
CA HIS A 39 2.72 5.78 -9.41
C HIS A 39 3.99 4.92 -9.41
N ASN A 40 5.02 5.35 -8.70
CA ASN A 40 6.30 4.66 -8.63
C ASN A 40 6.76 4.63 -7.16
N LEU A 41 6.41 3.56 -6.46
CA LEU A 41 6.74 3.40 -5.05
C LEU A 41 8.24 3.16 -4.85
N ASN A 42 8.91 2.54 -5.83
CA ASN A 42 10.32 2.20 -5.80
C ASN A 42 11.21 3.44 -5.57
N SER A 43 10.83 4.60 -6.11
CA SER A 43 11.57 5.87 -5.93
C SER A 43 11.37 6.55 -4.58
N LYS A 44 10.48 6.01 -3.73
CA LYS A 44 10.16 6.52 -2.40
C LYS A 44 10.69 5.63 -1.27
N HIS A 45 11.58 4.70 -1.62
CA HIS A 45 12.15 3.74 -0.67
C HIS A 45 12.91 4.48 0.44
N ALA A 46 12.47 4.27 1.68
CA ALA A 46 12.98 4.98 2.84
C ALA A 46 13.81 4.08 3.76
N ARG A 47 13.46 2.79 3.88
CA ARG A 47 14.18 1.87 4.78
C ARG A 47 13.86 0.40 4.48
N ARG A 48 14.86 -0.46 4.53
CA ARG A 48 14.71 -1.92 4.67
C ARG A 48 14.71 -2.28 6.14
N VAL A 49 13.76 -3.10 6.58
CA VAL A 49 13.76 -3.66 7.93
C VAL A 49 14.04 -5.15 7.80
N ASP A 50 15.22 -5.58 8.25
CA ASP A 50 15.50 -7.01 8.46
C ASP A 50 14.81 -7.44 9.77
N PRO A 51 13.94 -8.46 9.74
CA PRO A 51 13.35 -9.00 10.97
C PRO A 51 14.38 -9.51 11.99
N LEU A 52 15.58 -9.91 11.53
CA LEU A 52 16.65 -10.46 12.37
C LEU A 52 17.66 -9.41 12.84
N GLU A 53 17.81 -8.30 12.11
CA GLU A 53 18.73 -7.20 12.45
C GLU A 53 18.09 -5.83 12.15
N PRO A 54 17.35 -5.24 13.11
CA PRO A 54 16.64 -3.97 12.89
C PRO A 54 17.55 -2.74 12.68
N GLN A 55 18.87 -2.90 12.87
CA GLN A 55 19.83 -1.82 13.03
C GLN A 55 21.03 -1.96 12.10
N LEU A 56 20.83 -1.72 10.80
CA LEU A 56 21.90 -1.14 9.98
C LEU A 56 21.36 0.13 9.33
N LEU A 57 21.78 1.27 9.90
CA LEU A 57 21.72 2.58 9.26
C LEU A 57 22.71 2.54 8.08
N ASP A 58 22.21 2.31 6.88
CA ASP A 58 22.92 2.67 5.67
C ASP A 58 21.95 3.41 4.77
N ASP A 59 22.21 4.70 4.55
CA ASP A 59 21.60 5.54 3.50
C ASP A 59 21.98 5.08 2.07
N VAL A 60 22.29 3.79 1.90
CA VAL A 60 22.54 3.18 0.59
C VAL A 60 21.19 2.88 -0.06
N PRO A 61 20.90 3.40 -1.27
CA PRO A 61 19.70 3.04 -2.00
C PRO A 61 19.73 1.55 -2.36
N ARG A 62 19.09 0.72 -1.52
CA ARG A 62 18.97 -0.72 -1.76
C ARG A 62 17.70 -0.99 -2.58
N LYS A 63 17.78 -1.98 -3.46
CA LYS A 63 16.67 -2.42 -4.32
C LYS A 63 15.49 -2.87 -3.43
N PRO A 64 14.29 -2.29 -3.58
CA PRO A 64 13.11 -2.72 -2.83
C PRO A 64 12.57 -4.06 -3.34
N PHE A 65 11.56 -4.59 -2.65
CA PHE A 65 10.78 -5.77 -2.98
C PHE A 65 11.62 -7.03 -3.13
N GLN A 66 12.66 -7.18 -2.30
CA GLN A 66 13.44 -8.41 -2.24
C GLN A 66 12.68 -9.49 -1.46
N ALA A 67 12.85 -10.75 -1.85
CA ALA A 67 12.23 -11.87 -1.16
C ALA A 67 12.64 -11.90 0.33
N CYS A 68 11.73 -12.32 1.20
CA CYS A 68 11.87 -12.31 2.66
C CYS A 68 12.09 -10.94 3.32
N MET A 69 11.83 -9.83 2.62
CA MET A 69 12.08 -8.50 3.18
C MET A 69 10.83 -7.68 3.43
N VAL A 70 10.94 -6.79 4.42
CA VAL A 70 9.99 -5.71 4.65
C VAL A 70 10.62 -4.38 4.24
N ASP A 71 10.02 -3.75 3.24
CA ASP A 71 10.42 -2.43 2.74
C ASP A 71 9.46 -1.36 3.24
N GLN A 72 10.01 -0.22 3.64
CA GLN A 72 9.27 0.93 4.10
C GLN A 72 9.42 2.11 3.14
N PHE A 73 8.30 2.75 2.83
CA PHE A 73 8.22 3.86 1.90
C PHE A 73 7.55 5.04 2.58
N ARG A 74 8.19 6.22 2.52
CA ARG A 74 7.58 7.46 3.00
C ARG A 74 6.86 8.13 1.84
N VAL A 75 5.55 8.28 1.96
CA VAL A 75 4.69 8.85 0.90
C VAL A 75 3.92 10.05 1.44
N GLN A 76 3.61 10.98 0.55
CA GLN A 76 2.79 12.16 0.87
C GLN A 76 1.57 12.18 -0.04
N GLY A 77 0.44 12.64 0.49
CA GLY A 77 -0.79 12.75 -0.28
C GLY A 77 -1.92 13.43 0.50
N GLN A 78 -3.13 13.32 -0.03
CA GLN A 78 -4.34 13.81 0.63
C GLN A 78 -4.46 13.19 2.03
N CYS A 79 -4.81 14.02 3.01
CA CYS A 79 -5.10 13.55 4.36
C CYS A 79 -6.36 12.69 4.39
N VAL A 80 -6.32 11.58 5.12
CA VAL A 80 -7.51 10.80 5.46
C VAL A 80 -8.25 11.39 6.65
N ASP A 81 -9.56 11.13 6.70
CA ASP A 81 -10.48 11.59 7.74
C ASP A 81 -11.26 10.43 8.38
N SER A 82 -10.92 9.20 8.01
CA SER A 82 -11.35 7.94 8.60
C SER A 82 -10.24 6.89 8.45
N PRO A 83 -10.27 5.78 9.20
CA PRO A 83 -9.23 4.76 9.09
C PRO A 83 -9.05 4.27 7.66
N ILE A 84 -7.80 4.08 7.26
CA ILE A 84 -7.47 3.54 5.93
C ILE A 84 -8.00 2.10 5.85
N CYS A 85 -8.92 1.88 4.93
CA CYS A 85 -9.70 0.65 4.85
C CYS A 85 -9.59 -0.07 3.50
N TYR A 86 -8.87 0.51 2.53
CA TYR A 86 -8.54 -0.19 1.30
C TYR A 86 -7.11 0.10 0.83
N LEU A 87 -6.53 -0.86 0.13
CA LEU A 87 -5.22 -0.75 -0.49
C LEU A 87 -5.18 -1.61 -1.75
N TYR A 88 -4.58 -1.06 -2.80
CA TYR A 88 -4.31 -1.72 -4.07
C TYR A 88 -2.87 -1.50 -4.48
N LEU A 89 -2.27 -2.55 -5.01
CA LEU A 89 -0.97 -2.53 -5.66
C LEU A 89 -1.16 -2.83 -7.14
N ARG A 90 -0.30 -2.28 -7.99
CA ARG A 90 -0.26 -2.57 -9.42
C ARG A 90 1.18 -2.73 -9.87
N LEU A 91 1.50 -3.91 -10.42
CA LEU A 91 2.79 -4.20 -11.02
C LEU A 91 2.75 -3.81 -12.50
N SER A 92 3.71 -3.02 -12.99
CA SER A 92 3.67 -2.50 -14.36
C SER A 92 4.45 -3.31 -15.39
N GLY A 93 5.45 -4.09 -14.98
CA GLY A 93 6.33 -4.80 -15.92
C GLY A 93 6.01 -6.29 -16.11
N ALA A 94 7.07 -7.07 -16.35
CA ALA A 94 7.01 -8.48 -16.73
C ALA A 94 7.59 -9.44 -15.68
N ASP A 95 8.08 -8.93 -14.55
CA ASP A 95 8.42 -9.75 -13.40
C ASP A 95 7.13 -10.33 -12.80
N ASP A 96 7.31 -11.40 -12.03
CA ASP A 96 6.28 -11.84 -11.09
C ASP A 96 6.62 -11.25 -9.73
N TRP A 97 5.60 -10.85 -8.97
CA TRP A 97 5.81 -10.33 -7.63
C TRP A 97 4.78 -10.90 -6.68
N ARG A 98 5.23 -11.43 -5.53
CA ARG A 98 4.35 -11.97 -4.49
C ARG A 98 4.55 -11.20 -3.18
N PRO A 99 3.81 -10.10 -2.97
CA PRO A 99 3.71 -9.48 -1.66
C PRO A 99 3.05 -10.46 -0.68
N GLY A 100 3.44 -10.37 0.59
CA GLY A 100 2.83 -11.10 1.70
C GLY A 100 1.81 -10.22 2.43
N SER A 101 2.25 -9.04 2.87
CA SER A 101 1.40 -8.08 3.55
C SER A 101 1.77 -6.64 3.22
N ALA A 102 0.81 -5.73 3.35
CA ALA A 102 1.05 -4.29 3.29
C ALA A 102 0.31 -3.58 4.42
N MET A 103 0.89 -2.52 4.97
CA MET A 103 0.30 -1.72 6.03
C MET A 103 0.62 -0.24 5.81
N VAL A 104 -0.34 0.63 6.10
CA VAL A 104 -0.17 2.08 5.98
C VAL A 104 -0.34 2.73 7.34
N ARG A 105 0.71 3.43 7.79
CA ARG A 105 0.70 4.21 9.03
C ARG A 105 0.62 5.69 8.72
N VAL A 106 -0.29 6.39 9.39
CA VAL A 106 -0.36 7.85 9.37
C VAL A 106 0.73 8.39 10.29
N LEU A 107 1.62 9.26 9.77
CA LEU A 107 2.74 9.80 10.55
C LEU A 107 2.36 11.03 11.40
N ASP A 108 1.19 11.60 11.19
CA ASP A 108 0.64 12.64 12.06
C ASP A 108 0.25 12.01 13.41
N PRO A 109 0.86 12.44 14.53
CA PRO A 109 0.61 11.84 15.85
C PRO A 109 -0.87 11.96 16.27
N PHE A 110 -1.56 13.04 15.90
CA PHE A 110 -2.96 13.27 16.25
C PHE A 110 -3.93 12.41 15.43
N LYS A 111 -3.49 11.92 14.26
CA LYS A 111 -4.27 11.08 13.34
C LYS A 111 -3.73 9.66 13.21
N SER A 112 -2.83 9.24 14.09
CA SER A 112 -2.21 7.92 14.09
C SER A 112 -3.22 6.76 14.17
N HIS A 113 -4.35 6.98 14.86
CA HIS A 113 -5.48 6.05 14.96
C HIS A 113 -6.20 5.79 13.61
N LEU A 114 -5.94 6.60 12.58
CA LEU A 114 -6.47 6.40 11.22
C LEU A 114 -5.58 5.49 10.35
N SER A 115 -4.53 4.92 10.93
CA SER A 115 -3.68 3.92 10.25
C SER A 115 -4.48 2.67 9.88
N SER A 116 -4.01 1.93 8.88
CA SER A 116 -4.66 0.70 8.44
C SER A 116 -4.28 -0.49 9.31
N ASN A 117 -5.14 -1.51 9.28
CA ASN A 117 -4.72 -2.88 9.57
C ASN A 117 -3.87 -3.44 8.41
N SER A 118 -3.30 -4.64 8.59
CA SER A 118 -2.54 -5.32 7.54
C SER A 118 -3.45 -5.82 6.41
N PHE A 119 -3.07 -5.51 5.17
CA PHE A 119 -3.65 -6.05 3.95
C PHE A 119 -2.83 -7.24 3.49
N TYR A 120 -3.43 -8.44 3.49
CA TYR A 120 -2.73 -9.66 3.11
C TYR A 120 -2.88 -10.00 1.63
N PHE A 121 -1.78 -10.42 1.03
CA PHE A 121 -1.70 -10.89 -0.34
C PHE A 121 -1.31 -12.37 -0.33
N ARG A 122 -2.15 -13.22 -0.93
CA ARG A 122 -1.95 -14.68 -0.89
C ARG A 122 -1.34 -15.25 -2.18
N ARG A 123 -1.31 -14.45 -3.25
CA ARG A 123 -0.95 -14.85 -4.62
C ARG A 123 -0.02 -13.83 -5.26
N TYR A 124 0.64 -14.22 -6.34
CA TYR A 124 1.35 -13.30 -7.21
C TYR A 124 0.39 -12.24 -7.75
N LEU A 125 0.86 -10.99 -7.85
CA LEU A 125 0.03 -9.92 -8.40
C LEU A 125 -0.19 -10.14 -9.91
N PRO A 126 -1.43 -9.96 -10.39
CA PRO A 126 -1.67 -9.92 -11.83
C PRO A 126 -0.97 -8.70 -12.44
N ARG A 127 -0.32 -8.90 -13.59
CA ARG A 127 0.43 -7.86 -14.29
C ARG A 127 -0.51 -6.78 -14.82
N ARG A 128 -0.11 -5.52 -14.69
CA ARG A 128 -0.79 -4.31 -15.19
C ARG A 128 -2.20 -4.08 -14.66
N VAL A 129 -2.62 -4.78 -13.60
CA VAL A 129 -3.95 -4.67 -12.98
C VAL A 129 -3.82 -4.26 -11.52
N TRP A 130 -4.78 -3.46 -11.03
CA TRP A 130 -4.88 -3.13 -9.60
C TRP A 130 -5.40 -4.34 -8.81
N HIS A 131 -4.65 -4.75 -7.80
CA HIS A 131 -4.99 -5.90 -6.96
C HIS A 131 -4.81 -5.56 -5.48
N GLY A 132 -5.73 -6.02 -4.64
CA GLY A 132 -5.76 -5.71 -3.21
C GLY A 132 -7.15 -5.88 -2.61
N SER A 133 -7.39 -5.23 -1.49
CA SER A 133 -8.59 -5.46 -0.66
C SER A 133 -9.27 -4.15 -0.27
N GLU A 134 -10.58 -4.23 -0.08
CA GLU A 134 -11.42 -3.17 0.46
C GLU A 134 -12.22 -3.73 1.64
N PHE A 135 -12.06 -3.08 2.79
CA PHE A 135 -12.71 -3.43 4.05
C PHE A 135 -13.45 -2.21 4.63
N CYS A 136 -13.78 -1.23 3.80
CA CYS A 136 -14.50 -0.05 4.26
C CYS A 136 -15.94 -0.42 4.61
N ASP A 137 -16.38 -0.04 5.80
CA ASP A 137 -17.76 -0.23 6.19
C ASP A 137 -18.69 0.60 5.30
N PRO A 138 -19.82 0.04 4.86
CA PRO A 138 -20.82 0.78 4.12
C PRO A 138 -21.46 1.84 5.01
N GLU A 139 -21.70 3.03 4.47
CA GLU A 139 -22.49 4.04 5.16
C GLU A 139 -23.97 3.60 5.19
N ILE A 140 -24.56 3.51 6.37
CA ILE A 140 -26.00 3.33 6.50
C ILE A 140 -26.65 4.71 6.37
N THR A 141 -27.38 4.93 5.28
CA THR A 141 -28.14 6.17 5.07
C THR A 141 -29.63 5.91 5.34
N PRO A 142 -30.44 6.95 5.63
CA PRO A 142 -31.90 6.81 5.73
C PRO A 142 -32.56 6.20 4.47
N PHE A 143 -31.83 6.21 3.34
CA PHE A 143 -32.23 5.64 2.06
C PHE A 143 -31.66 4.23 1.80
N GLY A 144 -31.05 3.60 2.81
CA GLY A 144 -30.50 2.25 2.74
C GLY A 144 -28.97 2.17 2.88
N LEU A 145 -28.45 0.94 2.82
CA LEU A 145 -27.01 0.62 2.83
C LEU A 145 -26.33 1.21 1.58
N ARG A 146 -25.53 2.24 1.78
CA ARG A 146 -24.73 2.88 0.73
C ARG A 146 -23.33 2.28 0.75
N TYR A 147 -23.13 1.22 -0.03
CA TYR A 147 -21.79 0.81 -0.43
C TYR A 147 -21.18 1.93 -1.29
N ARG A 148 -20.27 2.74 -0.72
CA ARG A 148 -19.62 3.82 -1.47
C ARG A 148 -18.52 3.25 -2.39
N ARG A 149 -18.92 2.63 -3.51
CA ARG A 149 -18.16 2.73 -4.77
C ARG A 149 -19.07 2.82 -5.99
N ARG A 150 -18.94 3.94 -6.71
CA ARG A 150 -19.24 4.00 -8.14
C ARG A 150 -18.29 3.03 -8.85
N LYS A 151 -18.86 2.16 -9.67
CA LYS A 151 -18.15 1.32 -10.64
C LYS A 151 -17.22 2.19 -11.49
N THR A 152 -15.96 1.77 -11.62
CA THR A 152 -15.24 1.91 -12.90
C THR A 152 -14.42 0.65 -13.13
N SER A 153 -15.11 -0.38 -13.60
CA SER A 153 -14.55 -1.28 -14.60
C SER A 153 -14.91 -0.69 -15.97
N ALA A 154 -13.93 -0.14 -16.67
CA ALA A 154 -13.90 0.09 -18.12
C ALA A 154 -12.45 0.51 -18.44
N ASN A 155 -11.57 -0.42 -18.80
CA ASN A 155 -11.34 -0.84 -20.19
C ASN A 155 -11.09 0.36 -21.13
N ARG A 156 -9.82 0.75 -21.28
CA ARG A 156 -9.17 0.98 -22.57
C ARG A 156 -7.66 0.85 -22.44
#